data_AF-A0A645FSI4-F1
#
_entry.id   AF-A0A645FSI4-F1
#
_cell.length_a   1.000
_cell.length_b   1.000
_cell.length_c   1.000
_cell.angle_alpha   90.00
_cell.angle_beta   90.00
_cell.angle_gamma   90.00
#
_symmetry.space_group_name_H-M   'P 1'
#
loop_
_entity.id
_entity.type
_entity.pdbx_description
1 polymer ?
#
loop_
_entity_poly.entity_id
_entity_poly.type
_entity_poly.pdbx_seq_one_letter_code
_entity_poly.pdbx_strand_id
1 'polypeptide(L)'
;MKIKFCIACDKCHKTGECSIKDDFPALLTKLLEADGIIWSSPNYITNITAQLKTVFDRSPLVVHEQLFDGKYSLSLATAGGNEIDFVLGIMNNFTIQCGGSSIGGTGCSMSRGLEAIEAAIEKSREMGKDLVEAIKEKRQYPEQEARQKAWKEGFKYSILAHKDHWTHNCDYWMEKGWIKE
;
A
#
# COMPACT_ATOMS: atom_id res chain seq x y z
N MET A 1 14.37 -11.06 -6.16
CA MET A 1 13.08 -10.74 -6.79
C MET A 1 13.32 -9.77 -7.92
N LYS A 2 12.78 -10.03 -9.12
CA LYS A 2 12.89 -9.20 -10.32
C LYS A 2 11.48 -8.80 -10.73
N ILE A 3 11.14 -7.53 -10.56
CA ILE A 3 9.87 -6.96 -10.97
C ILE A 3 10.16 -5.89 -12.01
N LYS A 4 9.50 -5.98 -13.17
CA LYS A 4 9.59 -5.02 -14.26
C LYS A 4 8.65 -3.84 -13.96
N PHE A 5 8.97 -2.70 -14.54
CA PHE A 5 8.14 -1.51 -14.43
C PHE A 5 6.74 -1.74 -15.00
N CYS A 6 5.77 -1.06 -14.41
CA CYS A 6 4.46 -0.95 -15.02
C CYS A 6 4.58 -0.16 -16.33
N ILE A 7 3.87 -0.62 -17.36
CA ILE A 7 3.87 0.02 -18.69
C ILE A 7 2.50 0.65 -19.02
N ALA A 8 1.63 0.82 -18.01
CA ALA A 8 0.28 1.39 -18.16
C ALA A 8 -0.52 0.79 -19.33
N CYS A 9 -0.50 -0.55 -19.46
CA CYS A 9 -1.18 -1.24 -20.55
C CYS A 9 -2.67 -1.55 -20.31
N ASP A 10 -3.19 -1.20 -19.13
CA ASP A 10 -4.58 -1.39 -18.66
C ASP A 10 -5.15 -2.82 -18.70
N LYS A 11 -4.33 -3.82 -19.04
CA LYS A 11 -4.78 -5.22 -19.11
C LYS A 11 -5.28 -5.74 -17.77
N CYS A 12 -4.72 -5.30 -16.64
CA CYS A 12 -5.22 -5.68 -15.32
C CYS A 12 -6.63 -5.15 -15.06
N HIS A 13 -6.97 -3.96 -15.53
CA HIS A 13 -8.32 -3.39 -15.39
C HIS A 13 -9.36 -4.14 -16.24
N LYS A 14 -8.90 -4.75 -17.34
CA LYS A 14 -9.75 -5.56 -18.23
C LYS A 14 -9.90 -7.01 -17.78
N THR A 15 -8.85 -7.61 -17.24
CA THR A 15 -8.76 -9.07 -17.03
C THR A 15 -8.65 -9.50 -15.57
N GLY A 16 -8.38 -8.57 -14.64
CA GLY A 16 -8.06 -8.89 -13.25
C GLY A 16 -6.65 -9.39 -13.02
N GLU A 17 -5.82 -9.48 -14.07
CA GLU A 17 -4.46 -10.02 -13.96
C GLU A 17 -3.42 -9.14 -14.66
N CYS A 18 -2.22 -9.10 -14.08
CA CYS A 18 -1.11 -8.39 -14.70
C CYS A 18 -0.51 -9.25 -15.84
N SER A 19 -0.48 -8.71 -17.06
CA SER A 19 0.08 -9.42 -18.22
C SER A 19 1.61 -9.57 -18.25
N ILE A 20 2.32 -8.86 -17.36
CA ILE A 20 3.78 -8.87 -17.31
C ILE A 20 4.23 -10.12 -16.54
N LYS A 21 4.98 -10.99 -17.22
CA LYS A 21 5.58 -12.19 -16.64
C LYS A 21 6.88 -11.83 -15.91
N ASP A 22 6.80 -11.83 -14.58
CA ASP A 22 7.90 -11.62 -13.62
C ASP A 22 7.45 -12.05 -12.21
N ASP A 23 8.19 -11.64 -11.16
CA ASP A 23 7.92 -12.08 -9.79
C ASP A 23 6.72 -11.35 -9.12
N PHE A 24 6.10 -10.35 -9.76
CA PHE A 24 5.04 -9.55 -9.13
C PHE A 24 3.78 -10.35 -8.79
N PRO A 25 3.23 -11.24 -9.67
CA PRO A 25 2.03 -11.99 -9.32
C PRO A 25 2.22 -12.86 -8.07
N ALA A 26 3.36 -13.53 -7.95
CA ALA A 26 3.68 -14.34 -6.77
C ALA A 26 3.86 -13.50 -5.50
N LEU A 27 4.41 -12.28 -5.62
CA LEU A 27 4.44 -11.33 -4.51
C LEU A 27 3.03 -10.88 -4.12
N LEU A 28 2.19 -10.53 -5.10
CA LEU A 28 0.82 -10.08 -4.86
C LEU A 28 0.01 -11.15 -4.13
N THR A 29 0.10 -12.42 -4.52
CA THR A 29 -0.54 -13.53 -3.78
C THR A 29 -0.18 -13.51 -2.30
N LYS A 30 1.11 -13.39 -1.96
CA LYS A 30 1.56 -13.33 -0.56
C LYS A 30 1.02 -12.10 0.18
N LEU A 31 0.92 -10.95 -0.49
CA LEU A 31 0.35 -9.74 0.10
C LEU A 31 -1.17 -9.91 0.35
N LEU A 32 -1.88 -10.58 -0.55
CA LEU A 32 -3.31 -10.86 -0.42
C LEU A 32 -3.61 -11.93 0.64
N GLU A 33 -2.69 -12.86 0.90
CA GLU A 33 -2.81 -13.87 1.96
C GLU A 33 -2.45 -13.32 3.36
N ALA A 34 -1.70 -12.23 3.45
CA ALA A 34 -1.25 -11.68 4.73
C ALA A 34 -2.34 -10.88 5.46
N ASP A 35 -2.39 -10.99 6.80
CA ASP A 35 -3.19 -10.10 7.67
C ASP A 35 -2.49 -8.75 7.92
N GLY A 36 -1.16 -8.79 7.98
CA GLY A 36 -0.29 -7.65 8.28
C GLY A 36 0.86 -7.52 7.29
N ILE A 37 1.15 -6.29 6.85
CA ILE A 37 2.21 -5.98 5.88
C ILE A 37 3.18 -4.96 6.49
N ILE A 38 4.48 -5.28 6.51
CA ILE A 38 5.52 -4.33 6.88
C ILE A 38 6.19 -3.80 5.61
N TRP A 39 6.03 -2.51 5.33
CA TRP A 39 6.76 -1.84 4.26
C TRP A 39 8.07 -1.31 4.81
N SER A 40 9.18 -1.56 4.13
CA SER A 40 10.49 -1.04 4.53
C SER A 40 11.25 -0.51 3.34
N SER A 41 11.78 0.71 3.46
CA SER A 41 12.63 1.31 2.44
C SER A 41 13.65 2.25 3.06
N PRO A 42 14.92 2.21 2.64
CA PRO A 42 15.80 3.33 2.89
C PRO A 42 15.26 4.58 2.16
N ASN A 43 15.50 5.75 2.76
CA ASN A 43 15.28 7.05 2.18
C ASN A 43 16.49 7.42 1.33
N TYR A 44 16.30 7.43 0.01
CA TYR A 44 17.24 7.99 -0.94
C TYR A 44 16.57 9.13 -1.69
N ILE A 45 17.04 10.35 -1.45
CA ILE A 45 16.54 11.60 -2.05
C ILE A 45 15.04 11.82 -1.75
N THR A 46 14.69 11.77 -0.45
CA THR A 46 13.35 12.05 0.08
C THR A 46 12.25 11.20 -0.56
N ASN A 47 12.55 9.92 -0.77
CA ASN A 47 11.60 8.98 -1.38
C ASN A 47 11.88 7.54 -0.97
N ILE A 48 10.94 6.66 -1.26
CA ILE A 48 11.15 5.22 -1.25
C ILE A 48 12.09 4.81 -2.41
N THR A 49 12.73 3.67 -2.27
CA THR A 49 13.58 3.10 -3.32
C THR A 49 12.79 2.84 -4.61
N ALA A 50 13.46 2.94 -5.75
CA ALA A 50 12.87 2.60 -7.05
C ALA A 50 12.34 1.14 -7.07
N GLN A 51 13.00 0.24 -6.34
CA GLN A 51 12.61 -1.14 -6.17
C GLN A 51 11.24 -1.27 -5.50
N LEU A 52 11.02 -0.61 -4.36
CA LEU A 52 9.70 -0.61 -3.70
C LEU A 52 8.66 0.14 -4.54
N LYS A 53 9.05 1.27 -5.14
CA LYS A 53 8.18 2.03 -6.03
C LYS A 53 7.70 1.22 -7.23
N THR A 54 8.53 0.32 -7.76
CA THR A 54 8.15 -0.61 -8.84
C THR A 54 7.03 -1.56 -8.39
N VAL A 55 7.03 -2.01 -7.14
CA VAL A 55 5.91 -2.80 -6.57
C VAL A 55 4.65 -1.95 -6.49
N PHE A 56 4.75 -0.71 -6.00
CA PHE A 56 3.60 0.19 -5.87
C PHE A 56 3.02 0.52 -7.25
N ASP A 57 3.87 0.80 -8.25
CA ASP A 57 3.45 1.13 -9.62
C ASP A 57 2.82 -0.05 -10.36
N ARG A 58 3.06 -1.27 -9.91
CA ARG A 58 2.44 -2.49 -10.43
C ARG A 58 1.10 -2.82 -9.75
N SER A 59 0.68 -2.02 -8.77
CA SER A 59 -0.53 -2.22 -7.97
C SER A 59 -1.80 -1.42 -8.37
N PRO A 60 -1.99 -0.87 -9.61
CA PRO A 60 -3.25 -0.19 -9.96
C PRO A 60 -4.50 -1.01 -9.67
N LEU A 61 -4.49 -2.32 -9.94
CA LEU A 61 -5.61 -3.20 -9.63
C LEU A 61 -5.91 -3.25 -8.12
N VAL A 62 -4.86 -3.37 -7.30
CA VAL A 62 -4.96 -3.39 -5.83
C VAL A 62 -5.61 -2.11 -5.29
N VAL A 63 -5.25 -0.96 -5.88
CA VAL A 63 -5.85 0.34 -5.55
C VAL A 63 -7.29 0.41 -6.03
N HIS A 64 -7.56 0.07 -7.30
CA HIS A 64 -8.89 0.22 -7.90
C HIS A 64 -9.93 -0.67 -7.20
N GLU A 65 -9.53 -1.85 -6.73
CA GLU A 65 -10.43 -2.82 -6.11
C GLU A 65 -10.33 -2.86 -4.59
N GLN A 66 -9.51 -1.98 -4.00
CA GLN A 66 -9.30 -1.91 -2.55
C GLN A 66 -8.90 -3.28 -1.95
N LEU A 67 -7.98 -4.00 -2.60
CA LEU A 67 -7.68 -5.41 -2.28
C LEU A 67 -6.95 -5.61 -0.94
N PHE A 68 -6.57 -4.54 -0.24
CA PHE A 68 -6.05 -4.60 1.13
C PHE A 68 -7.13 -4.34 2.19
N ASP A 69 -8.41 -4.30 1.83
CA ASP A 69 -9.52 -4.25 2.78
C ASP A 69 -9.34 -5.30 3.90
N GLY A 70 -9.45 -4.87 5.16
CA GLY A 70 -9.22 -5.69 6.34
C GLY A 70 -7.76 -6.00 6.71
N LYS A 71 -6.77 -5.50 5.95
CA LYS A 71 -5.33 -5.68 6.25
C LYS A 71 -4.75 -4.51 7.03
N TYR A 72 -3.69 -4.78 7.79
CA TYR A 72 -2.97 -3.77 8.57
C TYR A 72 -1.54 -3.60 8.08
N SER A 73 -0.97 -2.41 8.27
CA SER A 73 0.43 -2.16 7.88
C SER A 73 1.22 -1.30 8.85
N LEU A 74 2.54 -1.53 8.85
CA LEU A 74 3.55 -0.75 9.53
C LEU A 74 4.63 -0.35 8.52
N SER A 75 5.06 0.91 8.55
CA SER A 75 6.14 1.39 7.69
C SER A 75 7.45 1.60 8.45
N LEU A 76 8.57 1.20 7.84
CA LEU A 76 9.91 1.35 8.38
C LEU A 76 10.81 2.08 7.38
N ALA A 77 11.63 3.01 7.86
CA ALA A 77 12.59 3.71 7.01
C ALA A 77 13.95 3.91 7.67
N THR A 78 15.01 3.85 6.87
CA THR A 78 16.37 4.21 7.30
C THR A 78 16.88 5.34 6.42
N ALA A 79 17.66 6.27 6.96
CA ALA A 79 18.11 7.45 6.22
C ALA A 79 19.52 7.85 6.62
N GLY A 80 20.27 8.42 5.67
CA GLY A 80 21.50 9.16 5.99
C GLY A 80 21.22 10.54 6.59
N GLY A 81 20.13 11.19 6.14
CA GLY A 81 19.72 12.54 6.53
C GLY A 81 18.29 12.60 7.09
N ASN A 82 17.64 13.75 6.95
CA ASN A 82 16.30 14.02 7.50
C ASN A 82 15.16 13.47 6.59
N GLU A 83 13.92 13.96 6.77
CA GLU A 83 12.73 13.62 5.97
C GLU A 83 12.20 12.18 6.08
N ILE A 84 12.46 11.50 7.20
CA ILE A 84 11.94 10.15 7.44
C ILE A 84 10.41 10.14 7.42
N ASP A 85 9.76 11.10 8.07
CA ASP A 85 8.31 11.11 8.25
C ASP A 85 7.58 11.24 6.90
N PHE A 86 8.14 12.00 5.96
CA PHE A 86 7.61 12.07 4.60
C PHE A 86 7.66 10.72 3.89
N VAL A 87 8.80 10.01 3.97
CA VAL A 87 8.98 8.69 3.35
C VAL A 87 8.08 7.62 3.98
N LEU A 88 7.92 7.66 5.31
CA LEU A 88 6.93 6.83 6.00
C LEU A 88 5.51 7.14 5.53
N GLY A 89 5.19 8.43 5.35
CA GLY A 89 3.92 8.89 4.80
C GLY A 89 3.61 8.30 3.43
N ILE A 90 4.59 8.16 2.54
CA ILE A 90 4.40 7.52 1.22
C ILE A 90 3.93 6.07 1.37
N MET A 91 4.59 5.28 2.23
CA MET A 91 4.26 3.87 2.44
C MET A 91 2.93 3.68 3.18
N ASN A 92 2.66 4.48 4.21
CA ASN A 92 1.39 4.47 4.93
C ASN A 92 0.23 4.80 3.99
N ASN A 93 0.42 5.84 3.17
CA ASN A 93 -0.55 6.28 2.19
C ASN A 93 -0.85 5.21 1.14
N PHE A 94 0.16 4.45 0.70
CA PHE A 94 -0.04 3.37 -0.26
C PHE A 94 -0.98 2.28 0.30
N THR A 95 -0.79 1.82 1.54
CA THR A 95 -1.71 0.87 2.16
C THR A 95 -3.13 1.42 2.24
N ILE A 96 -3.29 2.68 2.67
CA ILE A 96 -4.61 3.33 2.80
C ILE A 96 -5.31 3.42 1.44
N GLN A 97 -4.58 3.77 0.38
CA GLN A 97 -5.12 3.81 -0.98
C GLN A 97 -5.53 2.43 -1.51
N CYS A 98 -4.90 1.36 -1.03
CA CYS A 98 -5.27 -0.02 -1.35
C CYS A 98 -6.44 -0.55 -0.51
N GLY A 99 -7.05 0.26 0.36
CA GLY A 99 -8.16 -0.13 1.24
C GLY A 99 -7.76 -0.70 2.60
N GLY A 100 -6.45 -0.81 2.89
CA GLY A 100 -5.98 -1.30 4.19
C GLY A 100 -5.81 -0.19 5.24
N SER A 101 -5.51 -0.60 6.47
CA SER A 101 -5.24 0.29 7.59
C SER A 101 -3.74 0.41 7.86
N SER A 102 -3.25 1.61 8.17
CA SER A 102 -1.88 1.84 8.61
C SER A 102 -1.84 2.21 10.09
N ILE A 103 -0.96 1.55 10.84
CA ILE A 103 -0.66 1.90 12.24
C ILE A 103 0.39 3.02 12.33
N GLY A 104 0.83 3.55 11.20
CA GLY A 104 1.91 4.52 11.10
C GLY A 104 3.27 3.87 10.80
N GLY A 105 4.34 4.55 11.19
CA GLY A 105 5.68 4.06 10.95
C GLY A 105 6.73 4.65 11.87
N THR A 106 7.92 4.06 11.82
CA THR A 106 9.10 4.56 12.52
C THR A 106 10.35 4.42 11.65
N GLY A 107 11.39 5.18 11.95
CA GLY A 107 12.63 5.09 11.20
C GLY A 107 13.83 5.62 11.94
N CYS A 108 15.00 5.37 11.35
CA CYS A 108 16.29 5.77 11.89
C CYS A 108 17.01 6.69 10.91
N SER A 109 17.54 7.81 11.41
CA SER A 109 18.39 8.71 10.64
C SER A 109 19.80 8.72 11.23
N MET A 110 20.81 8.46 10.39
CA MET A 110 22.20 8.52 10.81
C MET A 110 22.62 9.94 11.21
N SER A 111 22.00 10.98 10.66
CA SER A 111 22.27 12.37 11.06
C SER A 111 21.77 12.72 12.46
N ARG A 112 21.04 11.81 13.13
CA ARG A 112 20.62 11.94 14.53
C ARG A 112 21.59 11.27 15.53
N GLY A 113 22.73 10.76 15.06
CA GLY A 113 23.74 10.10 15.89
C GLY A 113 23.52 8.60 16.09
N LEU A 114 24.53 7.90 16.62
CA LEU A 114 24.52 6.45 16.77
C LEU A 114 23.49 5.96 17.81
N GLU A 115 23.23 6.75 18.85
CA GLU A 115 22.23 6.47 19.90
C GLU A 115 20.81 6.36 19.32
N ALA A 116 20.53 7.04 18.20
CA ALA A 116 19.25 6.95 17.51
C ALA A 116 18.96 5.56 16.94
N ILE A 117 19.99 4.72 16.74
CA ILE A 117 19.84 3.35 16.22
C ILE A 117 19.16 2.47 17.26
N GLU A 118 19.63 2.50 18.51
CA GLU A 118 19.07 1.67 19.59
C GLU A 118 17.62 2.04 19.87
N ALA A 119 17.32 3.33 19.97
CA ALA A 119 15.96 3.83 20.13
C ALA A 119 15.05 3.44 18.95
N ALA A 120 15.56 3.48 17.72
CA ALA A 120 14.79 3.06 16.55
C ALA A 120 14.52 1.54 16.54
N ILE A 121 15.47 0.71 16.98
CA ILE A 121 15.28 -0.74 17.12
C ILE A 121 14.20 -1.04 18.17
N GLU A 122 14.27 -0.39 19.34
CA GLU A 122 13.28 -0.56 20.40
C GLU A 122 11.88 -0.16 19.92
N LYS A 123 11.74 1.05 19.36
CA LYS A 123 10.47 1.54 18.82
C LYS A 123 9.93 0.64 17.70
N SER A 124 10.79 0.10 16.83
CA SER A 124 10.37 -0.83 15.79
C SER A 124 9.79 -2.13 16.36
N ARG A 125 10.36 -2.63 17.47
CA ARG A 125 9.82 -3.82 18.17
C ARG A 125 8.48 -3.53 18.82
N GLU A 126 8.33 -2.37 19.45
CA GLU A 126 7.06 -1.95 20.06
C GLU A 126 5.96 -1.80 19.01
N MET A 127 6.25 -1.12 17.89
CA MET A 127 5.29 -0.99 16.80
C MET A 127 4.96 -2.32 16.13
N GLY A 128 5.92 -3.26 16.07
CA GLY A 128 5.64 -4.63 15.61
C GLY A 128 4.64 -5.36 16.51
N LYS A 129 4.71 -5.16 17.83
CA LYS A 129 3.70 -5.69 18.77
C LYS A 129 2.36 -5.00 18.58
N ASP A 130 2.35 -3.68 18.43
CA ASP A 130 1.12 -2.91 18.19
C ASP A 130 0.42 -3.31 16.89
N LEU A 131 1.18 -3.64 15.84
CA LEU A 131 0.62 -4.17 14.59
C LEU A 131 -0.15 -5.47 14.84
N VAL A 132 0.42 -6.38 15.62
CA VAL A 132 -0.22 -7.66 15.97
C VAL A 132 -1.50 -7.42 16.78
N GLU A 133 -1.47 -6.51 17.75
CA GLU A 133 -2.67 -6.17 18.52
C GLU A 133 -3.74 -5.49 17.66
N ALA A 134 -3.37 -4.56 16.77
CA ALA A 134 -4.29 -3.93 15.84
C ALA A 134 -5.01 -4.96 14.94
N ILE A 135 -4.28 -5.99 14.47
CA ILE A 135 -4.86 -7.10 13.70
C ILE A 135 -5.85 -7.90 14.55
N LYS A 136 -5.45 -8.31 15.77
CA LYS A 136 -6.29 -9.12 16.66
C LYS A 136 -7.57 -8.39 17.06
N GLU A 137 -7.46 -7.11 17.36
CA GLU A 137 -8.55 -6.23 17.77
C GLU A 137 -9.47 -5.86 16.60
N LYS A 138 -9.02 -6.08 15.36
CA LYS A 138 -9.60 -5.47 14.17
C LYS A 138 -9.77 -3.97 14.38
N ARG A 139 -8.70 -3.33 14.87
CA ARG A 139 -8.70 -1.93 15.28
C ARG A 139 -9.19 -1.05 14.13
N GLN A 140 -10.11 -0.14 14.45
CA GLN A 140 -10.72 0.77 13.49
C GLN A 140 -9.92 2.07 13.42
N TYR A 141 -9.85 2.66 12.22
CA TYR A 141 -9.16 3.92 11.96
C TYR A 141 -10.11 4.86 11.21
N PRO A 142 -11.05 5.53 11.93
CA PRO A 142 -12.18 6.23 11.30
C PRO A 142 -11.78 7.28 10.25
N GLU A 143 -10.66 7.98 10.46
CA GLU A 143 -10.15 8.97 9.49
C GLU A 143 -9.67 8.30 8.19
N GLN A 144 -9.03 7.14 8.27
CA GLN A 144 -8.55 6.39 7.11
C GLN A 144 -9.73 5.78 6.34
N GLU A 145 -10.69 5.21 7.07
CA GLU A 145 -11.94 4.66 6.51
C GLU A 145 -12.78 5.74 5.81
N ALA A 146 -12.93 6.91 6.43
CA ALA A 146 -13.61 8.05 5.83
C ALA A 146 -12.92 8.50 4.54
N ARG A 147 -11.58 8.53 4.53
CA ARG A 147 -10.79 8.87 3.35
C ARG A 147 -10.97 7.85 2.23
N GLN A 148 -10.97 6.55 2.52
CA GLN A 148 -11.21 5.49 1.54
C GLN A 148 -12.63 5.58 0.96
N LYS A 149 -13.62 5.86 1.80
CA LYS A 149 -15.00 6.10 1.35
C LYS A 149 -15.06 7.30 0.40
N ALA A 150 -14.47 8.44 0.78
CA ALA A 150 -14.43 9.63 -0.06
C ALA A 150 -13.71 9.38 -1.40
N TRP A 151 -12.60 8.62 -1.36
CA TRP A 151 -11.90 8.22 -2.58
C TRP A 151 -12.79 7.36 -3.48
N LYS A 152 -13.49 6.35 -2.94
CA LYS A 152 -14.43 5.52 -3.73
C LYS A 152 -15.54 6.35 -4.38
N GLU A 153 -16.11 7.30 -3.65
CA GLU A 153 -17.16 8.20 -4.18
C GLU A 153 -16.67 9.05 -5.36
N GLY A 154 -15.40 9.47 -5.35
CA GLY A 154 -14.80 10.17 -6.49
C GLY A 154 -14.39 9.22 -7.62
N PHE A 155 -13.75 8.10 -7.27
CA PHE A 155 -13.14 7.20 -8.24
C PHE A 155 -14.16 6.40 -9.06
N LYS A 156 -15.40 6.24 -8.57
CA LYS A 156 -16.50 5.65 -9.34
C LYS A 156 -16.71 6.32 -10.71
N TYR A 157 -16.46 7.63 -10.81
CA TYR A 157 -16.57 8.33 -12.10
C TYR A 157 -15.49 7.89 -13.09
N SER A 158 -14.30 7.55 -12.63
CA SER A 158 -13.24 6.97 -13.47
C SER A 158 -13.63 5.57 -13.94
N ILE A 159 -14.20 4.73 -13.07
CA ILE A 159 -14.72 3.41 -13.44
C ILE A 159 -15.80 3.53 -14.52
N LEU A 160 -16.81 4.37 -14.31
CA LEU A 160 -17.91 4.57 -15.25
C LEU A 160 -17.44 5.16 -16.59
N ALA A 161 -16.47 6.07 -16.59
CA ALA A 161 -15.92 6.67 -17.80
C ALA A 161 -15.14 5.67 -18.67
N HIS A 162 -14.64 4.58 -18.09
CA HIS A 162 -13.83 3.58 -18.79
C HIS A 162 -14.52 2.21 -18.89
N LYS A 163 -15.85 2.15 -18.69
CA LYS A 163 -16.59 0.90 -18.57
C LYS A 163 -16.38 -0.12 -19.70
N ASP A 164 -16.19 0.37 -20.93
CA ASP A 164 -16.00 -0.49 -22.10
C ASP A 164 -14.58 -1.09 -22.18
N HIS A 165 -13.61 -0.53 -21.43
CA HIS A 165 -12.20 -0.92 -21.45
C HIS A 165 -11.73 -1.56 -20.14
N TRP A 166 -12.34 -1.19 -19.02
CA TRP A 166 -12.02 -1.68 -17.66
C TRP A 166 -13.09 -2.65 -17.17
N THR A 167 -13.46 -3.62 -18.02
CA THR A 167 -14.59 -4.52 -17.80
C THR A 167 -14.49 -5.26 -16.46
N HIS A 168 -13.32 -5.81 -16.12
CA HIS A 168 -13.14 -6.50 -14.84
C HIS A 168 -13.34 -5.56 -13.64
N ASN A 169 -12.78 -4.34 -13.67
CA ASN A 169 -13.01 -3.40 -12.57
C ASN A 169 -14.48 -2.99 -12.47
N CYS A 170 -15.18 -2.80 -13.59
CA CYS A 170 -16.62 -2.49 -13.56
C CYS A 170 -17.42 -3.63 -12.93
N ASP A 171 -17.18 -4.86 -13.36
CA ASP A 171 -17.84 -6.05 -12.82
C ASP A 171 -17.59 -6.15 -11.31
N TYR A 172 -16.34 -6.02 -10.88
CA TYR A 172 -15.97 -6.01 -9.46
C TYR A 172 -16.70 -4.91 -8.68
N TRP A 173 -16.74 -3.68 -9.20
CA TRP A 173 -17.40 -2.56 -8.52
C TRP A 173 -18.93 -2.71 -8.44
N MET A 174 -19.56 -3.36 -9.43
CA MET A 174 -20.98 -3.73 -9.41
C MET A 174 -21.23 -4.85 -8.39
N GLU A 175 -20.40 -5.89 -8.36
CA GLU A 175 -20.47 -6.99 -7.38
C GLU A 175 -20.35 -6.49 -5.93
N LYS A 176 -19.47 -5.52 -5.69
CA LYS A 176 -19.31 -4.87 -4.37
C LYS A 176 -20.44 -3.87 -4.05
N GLY A 177 -21.32 -3.58 -5.01
CA GLY A 177 -22.41 -2.61 -4.87
C GLY A 177 -21.95 -1.16 -4.76
N TRP A 178 -20.73 -0.84 -5.22
CA TRP A 178 -20.18 0.53 -5.19
C TRP A 178 -20.67 1.39 -6.37
N ILE A 179 -21.08 0.76 -7.46
CA ILE A 179 -21.79 1.36 -8.58
C ILE A 179 -23.01 0.52 -8.96
N LYS A 180 -23.88 1.12 -9.78
CA LYS A 180 -25.04 0.46 -10.40
C LYS A 180 -24.87 0.48 -11.91
N GLU A 181 -25.52 -0.46 -12.58
CA GLU A 181 -25.63 -0.52 -14.05
C GLU A 181 -26.29 0.75 -14.63
#